data_AF-A0A9Q0U1E1-F1
#
_entry.id   AF-A0A9Q0U1E1-F1
#
_cell.length_a   1.000
_cell.length_b   1.000
_cell.length_c   1.000
_cell.angle_alpha   90.00
_cell.angle_beta   90.00
_cell.angle_gamma   90.00
#
_symmetry.space_group_name_H-M   'P 1'
#
loop_
_entity.id
_entity.type
_entity.pdbx_description
1 polymer ?
#
loop_
_entity_poly.entity_id
_entity_poly.type
_entity_poly.pdbx_seq_one_letter_code
_entity_poly.pdbx_strand_id
1 'polypeptide(L)'
;MAAMTCSSGELAQLLGTGVFNSTGAADFICSQFNTVSDNFSATQYAVDNTYLLFSAYLVFSMQLGFAMLCAGSVRAKNTMNIMLTNVLDAAAGGLFYYLFGFAYFLYQWAFAIAAAGITSGSIAERTQFVAYLIYSSFLTGFVYPVVSHWFWSADGWASATRTDGDLLFRYRSY
;
A
#
# COMPACT_ATOMS: atom_id res chain seq x y z
N MET A 1 3.54 -12.35 -26.85
CA MET A 1 3.69 -13.52 -25.98
C MET A 1 4.29 -14.63 -26.84
N ALA A 2 5.62 -14.71 -26.89
CA ALA A 2 6.30 -15.70 -27.73
C ALA A 2 6.14 -17.08 -27.10
N ALA A 3 5.69 -18.06 -27.88
CA ALA A 3 5.56 -19.43 -27.41
C ALA A 3 6.96 -19.98 -27.09
N MET A 4 7.15 -20.49 -25.87
CA MET A 4 8.32 -21.30 -25.54
C MET A 4 8.17 -22.65 -26.25
N THR A 5 8.76 -22.78 -27.43
CA THR A 5 8.82 -24.04 -28.15
C THR A 5 10.03 -24.83 -27.68
N CYS A 6 9.87 -25.75 -26.73
CA CYS A 6 10.88 -26.76 -26.46
C CYS A 6 10.74 -27.88 -27.50
N SER A 7 11.61 -27.90 -28.50
CA SER A 7 11.72 -29.03 -29.43
C SER A 7 12.49 -30.17 -28.77
N SER A 8 11.95 -31.38 -28.81
CA SER A 8 12.63 -32.59 -28.30
C SER A 8 13.97 -32.86 -29.00
N GLY A 9 14.20 -32.28 -30.19
CA GLY A 9 15.47 -32.32 -30.90
C GLY A 9 16.61 -31.50 -30.26
N GLU A 10 16.29 -30.40 -29.58
CA GLU A 10 17.29 -29.57 -28.87
C GLU A 10 17.63 -30.15 -27.50
N LEU A 11 16.67 -30.84 -26.87
CA LEU A 11 16.87 -31.58 -25.62
C LEU A 11 17.80 -32.80 -25.80
N ALA A 12 17.73 -33.46 -26.97
CA ALA A 12 18.52 -34.65 -27.29
C ALA A 12 20.00 -34.33 -27.58
N GLN A 13 20.31 -33.15 -28.15
CA GLN A 13 21.70 -32.69 -28.30
C GLN A 13 22.33 -32.24 -26.97
N LEU A 14 21.52 -31.78 -26.01
CA LEU A 14 22.00 -31.32 -24.70
C LEU A 14 22.13 -32.45 -23.66
N LEU A 15 21.31 -33.49 -23.75
CA LEU A 15 21.40 -34.70 -22.90
C LEU A 15 22.36 -35.76 -23.47
N GLY A 16 22.65 -35.71 -24.78
CA GLY A 16 23.57 -36.62 -25.48
C GLY A 16 23.15 -38.09 -25.45
N THR A 17 23.70 -38.90 -26.35
CA THR A 17 23.59 -40.38 -26.30
C THR A 17 24.45 -41.00 -25.18
N GLY A 18 24.74 -40.24 -24.13
CA GLY A 18 25.59 -40.63 -23.02
C GLY A 18 25.36 -39.71 -21.82
N VAL A 19 24.45 -40.10 -20.94
CA VAL A 19 24.30 -39.52 -19.61
C VAL A 19 25.58 -39.84 -18.83
N PHE A 20 26.57 -38.96 -18.86
CA PHE A 20 27.82 -39.12 -18.10
C PHE A 20 28.05 -38.04 -17.03
N ASN A 21 27.14 -37.09 -16.82
CA ASN A 21 27.18 -36.22 -15.64
C ASN A 21 25.80 -35.68 -15.25
N SER A 22 25.12 -36.38 -14.34
CA SER A 22 23.81 -36.05 -13.80
C SER A 22 23.74 -34.65 -13.17
N THR A 23 24.88 -34.11 -12.72
CA THR A 23 24.98 -32.82 -12.05
C THR A 23 24.85 -31.65 -13.03
N GLY A 24 25.46 -31.71 -14.22
CA GLY A 24 25.39 -30.62 -15.19
C GLY A 24 24.01 -30.42 -15.81
N ALA A 25 23.26 -31.52 -16.00
CA ALA A 25 21.87 -31.45 -16.44
C ALA A 25 20.95 -30.85 -15.35
N ALA A 26 21.21 -31.18 -14.07
CA ALA A 26 20.48 -30.59 -12.95
C ALA A 26 20.76 -29.09 -12.81
N ASP A 27 22.02 -28.65 -12.93
CA ASP A 27 22.39 -27.23 -12.83
C ASP A 27 21.74 -26.36 -13.92
N PHE A 28 21.65 -26.86 -15.15
CA PHE A 28 20.98 -26.15 -16.24
C PHE A 28 19.46 -26.03 -15.99
N ILE A 29 18.81 -27.13 -15.57
CA ILE A 29 17.38 -27.12 -15.26
C ILE A 29 17.09 -26.19 -14.07
N CYS A 30 17.91 -26.24 -13.01
CA CYS A 30 17.82 -25.35 -11.86
C CYS A 30 18.02 -23.87 -12.26
N SER A 31 18.95 -23.57 -13.17
CA SER A 31 19.16 -22.21 -13.69
C SER A 31 17.94 -21.70 -14.44
N GLN A 32 17.29 -22.54 -15.25
CA GLN A 32 16.04 -22.17 -15.93
C GLN A 32 14.89 -21.97 -14.94
N PHE A 33 14.74 -22.84 -13.93
CA PHE A 33 13.73 -22.67 -12.88
C PHE A 33 13.96 -21.39 -12.06
N ASN A 34 15.21 -21.08 -11.71
CA ASN A 34 15.56 -19.83 -11.03
C ASN A 34 15.20 -18.62 -11.90
N THR A 35 15.55 -18.66 -13.19
CA THR A 35 15.19 -17.60 -14.14
C THR A 35 13.68 -17.43 -14.25
N VAL A 36 12.91 -18.51 -14.31
CA VAL A 36 11.44 -18.45 -14.33
C VAL A 36 10.89 -17.91 -13.01
N SER A 37 11.42 -18.35 -11.87
CA SER A 37 11.06 -17.85 -10.53
C SER A 37 11.34 -16.34 -10.38
N ASP A 38 12.45 -15.85 -10.92
CA ASP A 38 12.81 -14.43 -10.93
C ASP A 38 11.84 -13.62 -11.78
N ASN A 39 11.41 -14.15 -12.93
CA ASN A 39 10.39 -13.50 -13.76
C ASN A 39 9.01 -13.45 -13.08
N PHE A 40 8.61 -14.52 -12.38
CA PHE A 40 7.36 -14.54 -11.61
C PHE A 40 7.40 -13.59 -10.42
N SER A 41 8.49 -13.57 -9.66
CA SER A 41 8.64 -12.66 -8.51
C SER A 41 8.69 -11.19 -8.95
N ALA A 42 9.36 -10.87 -10.05
CA ALA A 42 9.36 -9.53 -10.64
C ALA A 42 7.96 -9.12 -11.13
N THR A 43 7.23 -10.03 -11.76
CA THR A 43 5.85 -9.77 -12.21
C THR A 43 4.91 -9.56 -11.02
N GLN A 44 5.02 -10.39 -9.98
CA GLN A 44 4.20 -10.27 -8.78
C GLN A 44 4.47 -8.93 -8.07
N TYR A 45 5.73 -8.54 -7.90
CA TYR A 45 6.09 -7.25 -7.32
C TYR A 45 5.53 -6.05 -8.11
N ALA A 46 5.58 -6.10 -9.44
CA ALA A 46 5.03 -5.04 -10.28
C ALA A 46 3.50 -4.95 -10.16
N VAL A 47 2.80 -6.10 -10.11
CA VAL A 47 1.35 -6.16 -9.94
C VAL A 47 0.95 -5.63 -8.56
N ASP A 48 1.62 -6.06 -7.50
CA ASP A 48 1.31 -5.64 -6.12
C ASP A 48 1.49 -4.13 -5.95
N ASN A 49 2.57 -3.54 -6.47
CA ASN A 49 2.77 -2.09 -6.43
C ASN A 49 1.74 -1.33 -7.27
N THR A 50 1.41 -1.82 -8.46
CA THR A 50 0.38 -1.18 -9.31
C THR A 50 -0.99 -1.21 -8.62
N TYR A 51 -1.33 -2.33 -7.99
CA TYR A 51 -2.57 -2.47 -7.23
C TYR A 51 -2.63 -1.52 -6.03
N LEU A 52 -1.53 -1.42 -5.27
CA LEU A 52 -1.42 -0.49 -4.14
C LEU A 52 -1.54 0.97 -4.60
N LEU A 53 -0.88 1.35 -5.69
CA LEU A 53 -0.98 2.71 -6.25
C LEU A 53 -2.39 3.02 -6.72
N PHE A 54 -3.03 2.12 -7.47
CA PHE A 54 -4.41 2.29 -7.91
C PHE A 54 -5.37 2.44 -6.73
N SER A 55 -5.23 1.58 -5.72
CA SER A 55 -6.02 1.64 -4.49
C SER A 55 -5.80 2.95 -3.74
N ALA A 56 -4.56 3.41 -3.65
CA ALA A 56 -4.23 4.65 -2.98
C ALA A 56 -4.78 5.88 -3.71
N TYR A 57 -4.80 5.89 -5.05
CA TYR A 57 -5.47 6.95 -5.83
C TYR A 57 -6.99 6.99 -5.59
N LEU A 58 -7.65 5.84 -5.47
CA LEU A 58 -9.07 5.78 -5.15
C LEU A 58 -9.36 6.32 -3.74
N VAL A 59 -8.53 5.98 -2.77
CA VAL A 59 -8.65 6.53 -1.40
C VAL A 59 -8.37 8.03 -1.38
N PHE A 60 -7.37 8.49 -2.13
CA PHE A 60 -7.09 9.92 -2.27
C PHE A 60 -8.27 10.68 -2.90
N SER A 61 -9.00 10.08 -3.85
CA SER A 61 -10.21 10.64 -4.43
C SER A 61 -11.32 10.90 -3.38
N MET A 62 -11.33 10.16 -2.27
CA MET A 62 -12.25 10.42 -1.15
C MET A 62 -12.04 11.80 -0.52
N GLN A 63 -10.80 12.30 -0.48
CA GLN A 63 -10.52 13.63 0.08
C GLN A 63 -11.22 14.74 -0.71
N LEU A 64 -11.20 14.64 -2.04
CA LEU A 64 -11.94 15.56 -2.92
C LEU A 64 -13.46 15.44 -2.73
N GLY A 65 -13.96 14.22 -2.52
CA GLY A 65 -15.37 13.96 -2.24
C GLY A 65 -15.84 14.59 -0.93
N PHE A 66 -15.11 14.34 0.16
CA PHE A 66 -15.42 14.94 1.47
C PHE A 66 -15.26 16.46 1.45
N ALA A 67 -14.23 16.99 0.79
CA ALA A 67 -14.04 18.43 0.63
C ALA A 67 -15.24 19.10 -0.05
N MET A 68 -15.79 18.49 -1.09
CA MET A 68 -16.96 19.02 -1.81
C MET A 68 -18.22 19.01 -0.94
N LEU A 69 -18.45 17.95 -0.16
CA LEU A 69 -19.56 17.87 0.79
C LEU A 69 -19.43 18.93 1.89
N CYS A 70 -18.25 19.06 2.49
CA CYS A 70 -17.98 20.05 3.54
C CYS A 70 -18.04 21.48 3.02
N ALA A 71 -17.70 21.71 1.74
CA ALA A 71 -17.86 23.02 1.12
C ALA A 71 -19.33 23.43 0.98
N GLY A 72 -20.22 22.47 0.70
CA GLY A 72 -21.66 22.69 0.58
C GLY A 72 -22.39 22.82 1.93
N SER A 73 -21.91 22.17 3.00
CA SER A 73 -22.56 22.19 4.31
C SER A 73 -22.17 23.39 5.20
N VAL A 74 -21.20 24.21 4.78
CA VAL A 74 -20.59 25.26 5.61
C VAL A 74 -20.74 26.64 4.98
N ARG A 75 -20.85 27.68 5.82
CA ARG A 75 -20.90 29.08 5.37
C ARG A 75 -19.63 29.45 4.58
N ALA A 76 -19.81 30.07 3.41
CA ALA A 76 -18.74 30.43 2.46
C ALA A 76 -17.51 31.15 3.06
N LYS A 77 -17.72 31.98 4.11
CA LYS A 77 -16.63 32.69 4.80
C LYS A 77 -15.61 31.76 5.48
N ASN A 78 -16.01 30.52 5.76
CA ASN A 78 -15.18 29.53 6.42
C ASN A 78 -14.82 28.34 5.49
N THR A 79 -15.59 28.13 4.43
CA THR A 79 -15.32 27.12 3.38
C THR A 79 -13.93 27.26 2.75
N MET A 80 -13.42 28.48 2.56
CA MET A 80 -12.08 28.74 2.03
C MET A 80 -10.95 28.10 2.85
N ASN A 81 -11.07 28.08 4.18
CA ASN A 81 -10.07 27.51 5.08
C ASN A 81 -9.97 25.98 4.94
N ILE A 82 -11.11 25.33 4.66
CA ILE A 82 -11.23 23.88 4.48
C ILE A 82 -10.74 23.46 3.10
N MET A 83 -10.95 24.27 2.06
CA MET A 83 -10.37 23.95 0.75
C MET A 83 -8.84 24.07 0.75
N LEU A 84 -8.27 25.02 1.50
CA LEU A 84 -6.83 25.20 1.58
C LEU A 84 -6.12 24.00 2.24
N THR A 85 -6.75 23.35 3.22
CA THR A 85 -6.20 22.14 3.87
C THR A 85 -6.18 20.95 2.91
N ASN A 86 -7.25 20.71 2.15
CA ASN A 86 -7.27 19.65 1.14
C ASN A 86 -6.19 19.82 0.05
N VAL A 87 -5.87 21.07 -0.32
CA VAL A 87 -4.77 21.36 -1.27
C VAL A 87 -3.40 21.07 -0.64
N LEU A 88 -3.22 21.41 0.64
CA LEU A 88 -1.98 21.10 1.35
C LEU A 88 -1.78 19.60 1.53
N ASP A 89 -2.84 18.86 1.82
CA ASP A 89 -2.80 17.41 1.91
C ASP A 89 -2.38 16.80 0.57
N ALA A 90 -3.00 17.21 -0.54
CA ALA A 90 -2.59 16.81 -1.88
C ALA A 90 -1.10 17.07 -2.19
N ALA A 91 -0.61 18.26 -1.84
CA ALA A 91 0.77 18.65 -2.04
C ALA A 91 1.75 17.83 -1.18
N ALA A 92 1.39 17.57 0.08
CA ALA A 92 2.17 16.72 0.96
C ALA A 92 2.28 15.29 0.40
N GLY A 93 1.18 14.72 -0.10
CA GLY A 93 1.17 13.37 -0.68
C GLY A 93 2.05 13.23 -1.89
N GLY A 94 1.99 14.21 -2.80
CA GLY A 94 2.86 14.27 -3.97
C GLY A 94 4.34 14.40 -3.60
N LEU A 95 4.66 15.24 -2.61
CA LEU A 95 6.03 15.42 -2.13
C LEU A 95 6.57 14.15 -1.47
N PHE A 96 5.80 13.51 -0.59
CA PHE A 96 6.23 12.28 0.07
C PHE A 96 6.38 11.11 -0.91
N TYR A 97 5.50 11.01 -1.91
CA TYR A 97 5.66 10.03 -2.99
C TYR A 97 6.97 10.26 -3.77
N TYR A 98 7.27 11.50 -4.12
CA TYR A 98 8.48 11.85 -4.85
C TYR A 98 9.76 11.59 -4.04
N LEU A 99 9.74 11.86 -2.74
CA LEU A 99 10.91 11.71 -1.87
C LEU A 99 11.21 10.26 -1.47
N PHE A 100 10.17 9.43 -1.26
CA PHE A 100 10.35 8.10 -0.68
C PHE A 100 9.99 6.95 -1.63
N GLY A 101 9.20 7.17 -2.69
CA GLY A 101 8.95 6.17 -3.73
C GLY A 101 8.23 4.89 -3.29
N PHE A 102 7.69 4.83 -2.07
CA PHE A 102 7.04 3.62 -1.53
C PHE A 102 5.53 3.65 -1.75
N ALA A 103 5.02 2.76 -2.61
CA ALA A 103 3.58 2.60 -2.86
C ALA A 103 2.78 2.27 -1.57
N TYR A 104 3.38 1.48 -0.68
CA TYR A 104 2.80 1.13 0.62
C TYR A 104 2.66 2.36 1.54
N PHE A 105 3.64 3.26 1.54
CA PHE A 105 3.56 4.50 2.32
C PHE A 105 2.44 5.39 1.81
N LEU A 106 2.32 5.57 0.49
CA LEU A 106 1.27 6.38 -0.12
C LEU A 106 -0.12 5.83 0.20
N TYR A 107 -0.27 4.50 0.15
CA TYR A 107 -1.50 3.82 0.56
C TYR A 107 -1.88 4.15 2.01
N GLN A 108 -0.98 3.94 2.98
CA GLN A 108 -1.25 4.23 4.40
C GLN A 108 -1.47 5.72 4.67
N TRP A 109 -0.69 6.58 4.01
CA TRP A 109 -0.83 8.03 4.10
C TRP A 109 -2.21 8.51 3.59
N ALA A 110 -2.73 7.92 2.52
CA ALA A 110 -4.06 8.23 2.00
C ALA A 110 -5.16 7.91 3.03
N PHE A 111 -5.04 6.78 3.75
CA PHE A 111 -5.95 6.44 4.85
C PHE A 111 -5.82 7.38 6.05
N ALA A 112 -4.60 7.77 6.41
CA ALA A 112 -4.35 8.70 7.51
C ALA A 112 -5.05 10.04 7.29
N ILE A 113 -5.00 10.56 6.06
CA ILE A 113 -5.63 11.84 5.75
C ILE A 113 -7.13 11.70 5.55
N ALA A 114 -7.63 10.56 5.03
CA ALA A 114 -9.06 10.32 5.03
C ALA A 114 -9.64 10.43 6.45
N ALA A 115 -8.95 9.87 7.46
CA ALA A 115 -9.34 10.01 8.86
C ALA A 115 -9.23 11.46 9.38
N ALA A 116 -8.17 12.18 9.01
CA ALA A 116 -8.01 13.60 9.33
C ALA A 116 -9.13 14.46 8.71
N GLY A 117 -9.52 14.16 7.46
CA GLY A 117 -10.58 14.85 6.71
C GLY A 117 -11.97 14.67 7.29
N ILE A 118 -12.28 13.48 7.83
CA ILE A 118 -13.53 13.25 8.56
C ILE A 118 -13.57 14.14 9.82
N THR A 119 -12.45 14.19 10.55
CA THR A 119 -12.39 15.00 11.76
C THR A 119 -12.49 16.49 11.43
N SER A 120 -11.84 16.96 10.36
CA SER A 120 -11.91 18.37 9.97
C SER A 120 -13.31 18.80 9.53
N GLY A 121 -14.07 17.90 8.88
CA GLY A 121 -15.48 18.12 8.57
C GLY A 121 -16.34 18.36 9.82
N SER A 122 -16.05 17.68 10.93
CA SER A 122 -16.81 17.82 12.18
C SER A 122 -16.58 19.13 12.93
N ILE A 123 -15.41 19.75 12.76
CA ILE A 123 -15.03 20.99 13.48
C ILE A 123 -15.07 22.20 12.55
N ALA A 124 -15.55 22.00 11.32
CA ALA A 124 -15.53 22.97 10.23
C ALA A 124 -15.96 24.38 10.67
N GLU A 125 -17.02 24.54 11.46
CA GLU A 125 -17.65 25.85 11.69
C GLU A 125 -16.87 26.86 12.58
N ARG A 126 -15.85 26.43 13.35
CA ARG A 126 -15.27 27.24 14.47
C ARG A 126 -13.74 27.33 14.53
N THR A 127 -13.03 26.95 13.49
CA THR A 127 -11.59 26.62 13.58
C THR A 127 -10.67 27.52 12.76
N GLN A 128 -9.57 27.96 13.38
CA GLN A 128 -8.47 28.64 12.69
C GLN A 128 -7.58 27.63 11.95
N PHE A 129 -7.03 28.05 10.80
CA PHE A 129 -6.14 27.24 9.95
C PHE A 129 -4.97 26.58 10.70
N VAL A 130 -4.36 27.33 11.62
CA VAL A 130 -3.18 26.88 12.38
C VAL A 130 -3.52 25.71 13.31
N ALA A 131 -4.72 25.71 13.91
CA ALA A 131 -5.16 24.62 14.76
C ALA A 131 -5.33 23.32 13.95
N TYR A 132 -5.80 23.41 12.69
CA TYR A 132 -5.87 22.26 11.80
C TYR A 132 -4.50 21.70 11.44
N LEU A 133 -3.52 22.55 11.18
CA LEU A 133 -2.16 22.11 10.84
C LEU A 133 -1.48 21.37 12.00
N ILE A 134 -1.65 21.87 13.23
CA ILE A 134 -1.08 21.23 14.42
C ILE A 134 -1.80 19.89 14.69
N TYR A 135 -3.12 19.88 14.55
CA TYR A 135 -3.91 18.66 14.69
C TYR A 135 -3.55 17.61 13.64
N SER A 136 -3.48 17.99 12.36
CA SER A 136 -3.21 17.05 11.27
C SER A 136 -1.79 16.48 11.36
N SER A 137 -0.80 17.30 11.73
CA SER A 137 0.57 16.82 11.96
C SER A 137 0.68 15.88 13.16
N PHE A 138 -0.03 16.15 14.26
CA PHE A 138 -0.05 15.24 15.40
C PHE A 138 -0.80 13.93 15.09
N LEU A 139 -1.93 14.00 14.39
CA LEU A 139 -2.69 12.82 14.02
C LEU A 139 -1.93 11.93 13.04
N THR A 140 -1.39 12.50 11.96
CA THR A 140 -0.67 11.74 10.93
C THR A 140 0.71 11.30 11.38
N GLY A 141 1.39 12.08 12.24
CA GLY A 141 2.75 11.79 12.71
C GLY A 141 2.83 10.90 13.94
N PHE A 142 1.81 10.90 14.81
CA PHE A 142 1.85 10.13 16.06
C PHE A 142 0.65 9.19 16.22
N VAL A 143 -0.57 9.69 16.12
CA VAL A 143 -1.77 8.89 16.43
C VAL A 143 -1.97 7.76 15.41
N TYR A 144 -1.97 8.09 14.12
CA TYR A 144 -2.16 7.12 13.03
C TYR A 144 -1.10 6.01 12.98
N PRO A 145 0.22 6.28 13.09
CA PRO A 145 1.21 5.20 13.09
C PRO A 145 1.10 4.29 14.33
N VAL A 146 0.78 4.84 15.50
CA VAL A 146 0.59 4.03 16.72
C VAL A 146 -0.63 3.11 16.58
N VAL A 147 -1.76 3.65 16.13
CA VAL A 147 -3.00 2.88 15.94
C VAL A 147 -2.84 1.85 14.82
N SER A 148 -2.26 2.24 13.67
CA SER A 148 -2.03 1.31 12.57
C SER A 148 -1.07 0.17 12.97
N HIS A 149 -0.07 0.45 13.81
CA HIS A 149 0.78 -0.60 14.36
C HIS A 149 0.01 -1.57 15.24
N TRP A 150 -0.90 -1.09 16.10
CA TRP A 150 -1.67 -1.96 16.99
C TRP A 150 -2.58 -2.95 16.25
N PHE A 151 -3.20 -2.51 15.15
CA PHE A 151 -4.19 -3.30 14.42
C PHE A 151 -3.65 -4.04 13.20
N TRP A 152 -2.65 -3.49 12.52
CA TRP A 152 -2.18 -3.98 11.22
C TRP A 152 -0.71 -4.42 11.19
N SER A 153 0.04 -4.28 12.30
CA SER A 153 1.38 -4.89 12.42
C SER A 153 1.29 -6.36 12.82
N ALA A 154 2.26 -7.18 12.41
CA ALA A 154 2.37 -8.56 12.86
C ALA A 154 2.58 -8.67 14.38
N ASP A 155 3.25 -7.66 14.97
CA ASP A 155 3.55 -7.58 16.40
C ASP A 155 2.50 -6.77 17.19
N GLY A 156 1.47 -6.25 16.52
CA GLY A 156 0.43 -5.43 17.15
C GLY A 156 -0.44 -6.22 18.11
N TRP A 157 -0.61 -5.76 19.34
CA TRP A 157 -1.37 -6.49 20.38
C TRP A 157 -2.81 -6.83 19.99
N ALA A 158 -3.45 -6.00 19.15
CA ALA A 158 -4.80 -6.19 18.64
C ALA A 158 -4.85 -6.73 17.20
N SER A 159 -3.69 -7.17 16.67
CA SER A 159 -3.58 -7.64 15.30
C SER A 159 -4.24 -8.99 15.10
N ALA A 160 -5.03 -9.09 14.03
CA ALA A 160 -5.69 -10.33 13.62
C ALA A 160 -4.71 -11.37 13.02
N THR A 161 -3.49 -10.96 12.69
CA THR A 161 -2.46 -11.83 12.07
C THR A 161 -1.41 -12.31 13.06
N ARG A 162 -1.55 -12.00 14.36
CA ARG A 162 -0.65 -12.49 15.41
C ARG A 162 -0.61 -14.01 15.45
N THR A 163 0.58 -14.58 15.32
CA THR A 163 0.81 -16.04 15.30
C THR A 163 0.99 -16.62 16.72
N ASP A 164 1.25 -15.76 17.71
CA ASP A 164 1.43 -16.15 19.11
C ASP A 164 0.08 -16.36 19.82
N GLY A 165 -0.48 -17.56 19.69
CA GLY A 165 -1.24 -18.35 20.68
C GLY A 165 -2.48 -17.79 21.40
N ASP A 166 -2.60 -16.48 21.61
CA ASP A 166 -3.66 -15.83 22.40
C ASP A 166 -4.23 -14.64 21.62
N LEU A 167 -4.97 -14.96 20.56
CA LEU A 167 -5.71 -13.98 19.78
C LEU A 167 -6.92 -13.49 20.61
N LEU A 168 -7.02 -12.17 20.81
CA LEU A 168 -8.11 -11.51 21.55
C LEU A 168 -9.52 -11.83 21.02
N PHE A 169 -9.64 -12.32 19.78
CA PHE A 169 -10.90 -12.73 19.15
C PHE A 169 -10.99 -14.22 18.86
N ARG A 170 -10.32 -15.08 19.63
CA ARG A 170 -10.48 -16.54 19.48
C ARG A 170 -11.94 -16.91 19.73
N TYR A 171 -12.66 -17.24 18.64
CA TYR A 171 -13.99 -17.82 18.73
C TYR A 171 -13.84 -19.13 19.51
N ARG A 172 -14.45 -19.19 20.70
CA ARG A 172 -14.54 -20.42 21.48
C ARG A 172 -15.58 -21.31 20.79
N SER A 173 -15.15 -22.02 19.76
CA SER A 173 -15.91 -23.14 19.21
C SER A 173 -15.96 -24.23 20.28
N TYR A 174 -17.16 -24.59 20.71
CA TYR A 174 -17.42 -25.84 21.43
C TYR A 174 -17.18 -27.04 20.51
#